data_AF-A0AA46AHZ0-F1
#
_entry.id   AF-A0AA46AHZ0-F1
#
_cell.length_a   1.000
_cell.length_b   1.000
_cell.length_c   1.000
_cell.angle_alpha   90.00
_cell.angle_beta   90.00
_cell.angle_gamma   90.00
#
_symmetry.space_group_name_H-M   'P 1'
#
loop_
_entity.id
_entity.type
_entity.pdbx_description
1 polymer ?
#
loop_
_entity_poly.entity_id
_entity_poly.type
_entity_poly.pdbx_seq_one_letter_code
_entity_poly.pdbx_strand_id
1 'polypeptide(L)'
;MKVKATYQGHVFELHRSLGSVSFLVDGEIRDMTGGKLMQHKVDQTYHAEIKQGPHQGVPVKAELKLGWLADQVLFYYNGQLIAEKKLL
;
A
#
# COMPACT_ATOMS: atom_id res chain seq x y z
N MET A 1 -2.50 -11.09 -5.70
CA MET A 1 -1.44 -11.01 -4.66
C MET A 1 -1.88 -10.04 -3.58
N LYS A 2 -1.71 -10.40 -2.30
CA LYS A 2 -2.08 -9.55 -1.17
C LYS A 2 -0.90 -9.44 -0.21
N VAL A 3 -0.55 -8.21 0.16
CA VAL A 3 0.54 -7.90 1.09
C VAL A 3 -0.06 -7.16 2.27
N LYS A 4 0.32 -7.53 3.50
CA LYS A 4 -0.25 -6.97 4.73
C LYS A 4 0.85 -6.61 5.73
N ALA A 5 0.62 -5.53 6.46
CA ALA A 5 1.37 -5.13 7.64
C ALA A 5 0.41 -4.64 8.73
N THR A 6 0.79 -4.81 9.99
CA THR A 6 0.02 -4.31 11.14
C THR A 6 0.91 -3.37 11.95
N TYR A 7 0.41 -2.19 12.29
CA TYR A 7 1.15 -1.21 13.10
C TYR A 7 0.18 -0.34 13.90
N GLN A 8 0.45 -0.15 15.21
CA GLN A 8 -0.39 0.63 16.14
C GLN A 8 -1.89 0.27 16.07
N GLY A 9 -2.21 -1.02 15.93
CA GLY A 9 -3.59 -1.50 15.84
C GLY A 9 -4.24 -1.35 14.46
N HIS A 10 -3.60 -0.65 13.52
CA HIS A 10 -4.07 -0.50 12.14
C HIS A 10 -3.51 -1.59 11.23
N VAL A 11 -4.32 -2.00 10.25
CA VAL A 11 -3.96 -2.98 9.24
C VAL A 11 -3.81 -2.30 7.89
N PHE A 12 -2.61 -2.37 7.32
CA PHE A 12 -2.27 -1.84 6.01
C PHE A 12 -2.21 -2.99 5.02
N GLU A 13 -2.90 -2.89 3.89
CA GLU A 13 -2.89 -3.92 2.88
C GLU A 13 -2.72 -3.35 1.48
N LEU A 14 -1.85 -3.97 0.68
CA LEU A 14 -1.76 -3.72 -0.75
C LEU A 14 -2.27 -4.96 -1.48
N HIS A 15 -3.34 -4.80 -2.27
CA HIS A 15 -3.97 -5.87 -3.01
C HIS A 15 -3.76 -5.65 -4.50
N ARG A 16 -3.08 -6.57 -5.17
CA ARG A 16 -2.90 -6.60 -6.62
C ARG A 16 -3.79 -7.67 -7.22
N SER A 17 -4.70 -7.26 -8.08
CA SER A 17 -5.54 -8.10 -8.94
C SER A 17 -5.03 -8.09 -10.39
N LEU A 18 -5.74 -8.77 -11.30
CA LEU A 18 -5.38 -8.80 -12.73
C LEU A 18 -5.43 -7.42 -13.41
N GLY A 19 -6.23 -6.49 -12.90
CA GLY A 19 -6.50 -5.20 -13.54
C GLY A 19 -6.43 -3.98 -12.62
N SER A 20 -6.08 -4.18 -11.35
CA SER A 20 -5.97 -3.10 -10.37
C SER A 20 -4.99 -3.42 -9.26
N VAL A 21 -4.48 -2.36 -8.64
CA VAL A 21 -3.87 -2.39 -7.30
C VAL A 21 -4.64 -1.44 -6.42
N SER A 22 -5.03 -1.92 -5.24
CA SER A 22 -5.70 -1.12 -4.21
C SER A 22 -4.88 -1.11 -2.93
N PHE A 23 -4.83 0.05 -2.30
CA PHE A 23 -4.30 0.24 -0.96
C PHE A 23 -5.47 0.33 0.01
N LEU A 24 -5.50 -0.58 0.97
CA LEU A 24 -6.52 -0.67 2.01
C LEU A 24 -5.92 -0.34 3.37
N VAL A 25 -6.71 0.34 4.19
CA VAL A 25 -6.42 0.60 5.60
C VAL A 25 -7.62 0.16 6.41
N ASP A 26 -7.41 -0.76 7.35
CA ASP A 26 -8.44 -1.38 8.19
C ASP A 26 -9.56 -2.04 7.38
N GLY A 27 -9.20 -2.61 6.22
CA GLY A 27 -10.13 -3.30 5.32
C GLY A 27 -10.91 -2.40 4.36
N GLU A 28 -10.77 -1.07 4.47
CA GLU A 28 -11.38 -0.12 3.54
C GLU A 28 -10.40 0.30 2.46
N ILE A 29 -10.83 0.31 1.19
CA ILE A 29 -10.02 0.82 0.08
C ILE A 29 -9.88 2.34 0.26
N ARG A 30 -8.64 2.81 0.32
CA ARG A 30 -8.31 4.23 0.47
C ARG A 30 -7.81 4.86 -0.82
N ASP A 31 -7.09 4.08 -1.62
CA ASP A 31 -6.54 4.52 -2.89
C ASP A 31 -6.44 3.33 -3.84
N MET A 32 -6.53 3.57 -5.14
CA MET A 32 -6.41 2.53 -6.15
C MET A 32 -5.90 3.04 -7.48
N THR A 33 -5.24 2.17 -8.21
CA THR A 33 -4.87 2.38 -9.61
C THR A 33 -5.37 1.21 -10.43
N GLY A 34 -5.96 1.48 -11.60
CA GLY A 34 -6.43 0.45 -12.54
C GLY A 34 -6.12 0.81 -13.99
N GLY A 35 -6.40 -0.14 -14.89
CA GLY A 35 -6.30 0.08 -16.34
C GLY A 35 -4.87 0.07 -16.89
N LYS A 36 -4.60 0.85 -17.95
CA LYS A 36 -3.34 0.80 -18.72
C LYS A 36 -2.08 1.04 -17.87
N LEU A 37 -2.17 1.86 -16.82
CA LEU A 37 -1.07 2.14 -15.89
C LEU A 37 -0.57 0.88 -15.13
N MET A 38 -1.41 -0.15 -14.96
CA MET A 38 -0.99 -1.46 -14.44
C MET A 38 0.01 -2.19 -15.34
N GLN A 39 -0.08 -1.97 -16.65
CA GLN A 39 0.69 -2.73 -17.64
C GLN A 39 2.09 -2.15 -17.84
N HIS A 40 2.35 -0.96 -17.32
CA HIS A 40 3.67 -0.35 -17.32
C HIS A 40 4.45 -0.81 -16.09
N LYS A 41 5.72 -1.19 -16.28
CA LYS A 41 6.66 -1.42 -15.17
C LYS A 41 7.09 -0.08 -14.58
N VAL A 42 6.18 0.56 -13.86
CA VAL A 42 6.43 1.81 -13.13
C VAL A 42 6.12 1.62 -11.65
N ASP A 43 6.93 2.24 -10.81
CA ASP A 43 6.65 2.35 -9.39
C ASP A 43 5.31 3.04 -9.15
N GLN A 44 4.56 2.57 -8.17
CA GLN A 44 3.25 3.12 -7.82
C GLN A 44 3.24 3.52 -6.35
N THR A 45 2.62 4.66 -6.04
CA THR A 45 2.53 5.20 -4.69
C THR A 45 1.08 5.51 -4.37
N TYR A 46 0.64 5.09 -3.19
CA TYR A 46 -0.73 5.21 -2.72
C TYR A 46 -0.76 6.00 -1.42
N HIS A 47 -1.64 6.99 -1.33
CA HIS A 47 -1.75 7.85 -0.15
C HIS A 47 -3.10 7.68 0.51
N ALA A 48 -3.11 7.69 1.83
CA ALA A 48 -4.33 7.64 2.61
C ALA A 48 -4.15 8.35 3.94
N GLU A 49 -5.25 8.43 4.68
CA GLU A 49 -5.27 8.90 6.06
C GLU A 49 -6.08 7.92 6.90
N ILE A 50 -5.71 7.77 8.17
CA ILE A 50 -6.55 7.09 9.15
C ILE A 50 -7.84 7.90 9.33
N LYS A 51 -9.01 7.29 9.13
CA LYS A 51 -10.30 8.01 9.18
C LYS A 51 -10.97 8.00 10.55
N GLN A 52 -10.62 7.08 11.44
CA GLN A 52 -11.29 6.91 12.73
C GLN A 52 -10.32 6.47 13.84
N GLY A 53 -10.68 6.76 15.09
CA GLY A 53 -9.90 6.38 16.27
C GLY A 53 -8.87 7.43 16.70
N PRO A 54 -8.00 7.10 17.67
CA PRO A 54 -7.05 8.05 18.29
C PRO A 54 -5.98 8.58 17.32
N HIS A 55 -5.84 7.95 16.15
CA HIS A 55 -4.89 8.31 15.11
C HIS A 55 -5.53 8.97 13.88
N GLN A 56 -6.79 9.41 14.00
CA GLN A 56 -7.50 10.06 12.90
C GLN A 56 -6.70 11.23 12.31
N GLY A 57 -6.63 11.30 10.97
CA GLY A 57 -5.90 12.32 10.23
C GLY A 57 -4.41 12.01 10.02
N VAL A 58 -3.87 10.94 10.61
CA VAL A 58 -2.47 10.56 10.37
C VAL A 58 -2.30 10.10 8.92
N PRO A 59 -1.32 10.66 8.18
CA PRO A 59 -1.05 10.26 6.80
C PRO A 59 -0.34 8.90 6.77
N VAL A 60 -0.80 8.04 5.87
CA VAL A 60 -0.23 6.71 5.65
C VAL A 60 -0.03 6.49 4.16
N LYS A 61 0.99 5.73 3.80
CA LYS A 61 1.40 5.55 2.40
C LYS A 61 1.84 4.12 2.15
N ALA A 62 1.54 3.62 0.95
CA ALA A 62 2.11 2.39 0.44
C ALA A 62 2.84 2.65 -0.89
N GLU A 63 4.04 2.09 -1.04
CA GLU A 63 4.79 2.15 -2.29
C GLU A 63 4.99 0.74 -2.83
N LEU A 64 4.59 0.52 -4.08
CA LEU A 64 4.94 -0.67 -4.86
C LEU A 64 6.16 -0.34 -5.72
N LYS A 65 7.29 -0.93 -5.37
CA LYS A 65 8.57 -0.81 -6.09
C LYS A 65 8.75 -2.01 -6.99
N LEU A 66 8.81 -1.78 -8.30
CA LEU A 66 8.99 -2.87 -9.25
C LEU A 66 10.49 -3.09 -9.49
N GLY A 67 10.99 -4.21 -9.00
CA GLY A 67 12.41 -4.55 -9.12
C GLY A 67 12.70 -5.34 -10.38
N TRP A 68 13.99 -5.41 -10.73
CA TRP A 68 14.42 -6.30 -11.81
C TRP A 68 14.36 -7.79 -11.39
N LEU A 69 14.65 -8.07 -10.12
CA LEU A 69 14.70 -9.41 -9.53
C LEU A 69 13.48 -9.76 -8.67
N ALA A 70 12.96 -8.80 -7.91
CA ALA A 70 11.80 -8.99 -7.04
C ALA A 70 11.10 -7.65 -6.81
N ASP A 71 9.78 -7.66 -6.83
CA ASP A 71 8.98 -6.49 -6.47
C ASP A 71 8.99 -6.31 -4.94
N GLN A 72 8.72 -5.10 -4.47
CA GLN A 72 8.67 -4.80 -3.05
C GLN A 72 7.50 -3.90 -2.72
N VAL A 73 6.95 -4.06 -1.53
CA VAL A 73 5.96 -3.15 -0.96
C VAL A 73 6.50 -2.54 0.33
N LEU A 74 6.45 -1.21 0.38
CA LEU A 74 6.87 -0.41 1.53
C LEU A 74 5.65 0.26 2.12
N PHE A 75 5.43 0.13 3.43
CA PHE A 75 4.36 0.80 4.15
C PHE A 75 4.93 1.88 5.07
N TYR A 76 4.30 3.05 5.05
CA TYR A 76 4.69 4.21 5.85
C TYR A 76 3.54 4.69 6.72
N TYR A 77 3.89 5.15 7.92
CA TYR A 77 2.98 5.76 8.88
C TYR A 77 3.58 7.07 9.38
N ASN A 78 2.87 8.19 9.19
CA ASN A 78 3.37 9.53 9.51
C ASN A 78 4.77 9.82 8.93
N GLY A 79 5.02 9.39 7.69
CA GLY A 79 6.32 9.54 7.01
C GLY A 79 7.39 8.52 7.38
N GLN A 80 7.19 7.71 8.43
CA GLN A 80 8.14 6.68 8.85
C GLN A 80 7.86 5.35 8.16
N LEU A 81 8.90 4.68 7.66
CA LEU A 81 8.80 3.30 7.16
C LEU A 81 8.51 2.35 8.32
N ILE A 82 7.37 1.64 8.25
CA ILE A 82 6.94 0.69 9.30
C ILE A 82 7.05 -0.76 8.86
N ALA A 83 7.04 -1.04 7.55
CA ALA A 83 7.20 -2.39 7.04
C ALA A 83 7.71 -2.39 5.60
N GLU A 84 8.56 -3.37 5.30
CA GLU A 84 9.03 -3.72 3.95
C GLU A 84 8.71 -5.20 3.69
N LYS A 85 8.17 -5.50 2.51
CA LYS A 85 7.84 -6.86 2.08
C LYS A 85 8.31 -7.10 0.66
N LYS A 86 9.22 -8.05 0.48
CA LYS A 86 9.63 -8.55 -0.84
C LYS A 86 8.58 -9.49 -1.41
N LEU A 87 8.38 -9.41 -2.71
CA LEU A 87 7.43 -10.21 -3.49
C LEU A 87 8.25 -11.06 -4.45
N LEU A 88 8.28 -12.37 -4.18
CA LEU A 88 8.93 -13.39 -5.01
C LEU A 88 7.90 -14.04 -5.94
#